data_AF-A0A355SEN0-F1
#
_entry.id   AF-A0A355SEN0-F1
#
_cell.length_a   1.000
_cell.length_b   1.000
_cell.length_c   1.000
_cell.angle_alpha   90.00
_cell.angle_beta   90.00
_cell.angle_gamma   90.00
#
_symmetry.space_group_name_H-M   'P 1'
#
loop_
_entity.id
_entity.type
_entity.pdbx_description
1 polymer ?
#
loop_
_entity_poly.entity_id
_entity_poly.type
_entity_poly.pdbx_seq_one_letter_code
_entity_poly.pdbx_strand_id
1 'polypeptide(L)'
;LVDYISEDGLRSVLLKRYEEGNKKPVSLSFVGLINKRLIPVVLREAGISDMNKPVASLTTHEKDNILHILKDWRFEVSGTNPWASAQVTAG
;
A
#
# COMPACT_ATOMS: atom_id res chain seq x y z
N LEU A 1 -5.19 1.58 -10.88
CA LEU A 1 -6.47 1.43 -10.16
C LEU A 1 -6.51 2.36 -8.95
N VAL A 2 -5.52 2.29 -8.05
CA VAL A 2 -5.45 3.15 -6.85
C VAL A 2 -5.28 4.65 -7.18
N ASP A 3 -4.56 4.99 -8.24
CA ASP A 3 -4.34 6.40 -8.64
C ASP A 3 -5.61 7.15 -9.03
N TYR A 4 -6.59 6.45 -9.60
CA TYR A 4 -7.84 7.06 -10.11
C TYR A 4 -8.96 7.10 -9.06
N ILE A 5 -8.77 6.47 -7.90
CA ILE A 5 -9.75 6.45 -6.82
C ILE A 5 -9.41 7.60 -5.87
N SER A 6 -10.41 8.38 -5.44
CA SER A 6 -10.25 9.37 -4.39
C SER A 6 -9.80 8.71 -3.08
N GLU A 7 -9.26 9.49 -2.15
CA GLU A 7 -8.88 8.95 -0.84
C GLU A 7 -10.09 8.32 -0.12
N ASP A 8 -11.25 8.99 -0.12
CA ASP A 8 -12.50 8.45 0.44
C ASP A 8 -12.97 7.18 -0.26
N GLY A 9 -12.82 7.13 -1.59
CA GLY A 9 -13.14 5.94 -2.38
C GLY A 9 -12.25 4.76 -1.99
N LEU A 10 -10.95 4.99 -1.81
CA LEU A 10 -10.01 3.96 -1.40
C LEU A 10 -10.27 3.52 0.03
N ARG A 11 -10.56 4.46 0.94
CA ARG A 11 -10.97 4.18 2.31
C ARG A 11 -12.19 3.25 2.33
N SER A 12 -13.20 3.55 1.52
CA SER A 12 -14.41 2.71 1.38
C SER A 12 -14.08 1.31 0.87
N VAL A 13 -13.19 1.20 -0.12
CA VAL A 13 -12.72 -0.08 -0.67
C VAL A 13 -11.96 -0.91 0.38
N LEU A 14 -11.12 -0.28 1.20
CA LEU A 14 -10.38 -0.93 2.27
C LEU A 14 -11.31 -1.39 3.40
N LEU A 15 -12.24 -0.54 3.83
CA LEU A 15 -13.23 -0.87 4.86
C LEU A 15 -14.04 -2.11 4.48
N LYS A 16 -14.59 -2.15 3.26
CA LYS A 16 -15.32 -3.32 2.77
C LYS A 16 -14.48 -4.59 2.82
N ARG A 17 -13.22 -4.52 2.38
CA ARG A 17 -12.29 -5.66 2.45
C ARG A 17 -11.99 -6.08 3.88
N TYR A 18 -11.90 -5.13 4.81
CA TYR A 18 -11.64 -5.45 6.20
C TYR A 18 -12.80 -6.20 6.85
N GLU A 19 -14.03 -5.83 6.51
CA GLU A 19 -15.24 -6.52 6.97
C GLU A 19 -15.31 -7.95 6.42
N GLU A 20 -15.12 -8.12 5.11
CA GLU A 20 -15.12 -9.43 4.43
C GLU A 20 -13.98 -10.36 4.93
N GLY A 21 -12.88 -9.76 5.36
CA GLY A 21 -11.65 -10.43 5.77
C GLY A 21 -11.38 -10.45 7.27
N ASN A 22 -12.34 -10.10 8.11
CA ASN A 22 -12.12 -9.73 9.53
C ASN A 22 -11.23 -10.72 10.32
N LYS A 23 -11.43 -12.04 10.16
CA LYS A 23 -10.66 -13.09 10.85
C LYS A 23 -9.43 -13.58 10.10
N LYS A 24 -9.22 -13.12 8.86
CA LYS A 24 -8.12 -13.54 7.99
C LYS A 24 -6.86 -12.71 8.29
N PRO A 25 -5.67 -13.21 7.93
CA PRO A 25 -4.44 -12.43 7.95
C PRO A 25 -4.58 -11.10 7.22
N VAL A 26 -4.01 -10.02 7.79
CA VAL A 26 -3.96 -8.71 7.13
C VAL A 26 -3.36 -8.82 5.72
N SER A 27 -2.30 -9.60 5.54
CA SER A 27 -1.68 -9.81 4.22
C SER A 27 -2.67 -10.27 3.14
N LEU A 28 -3.66 -11.09 3.50
CA LEU A 28 -4.61 -11.66 2.55
C LEU A 28 -5.66 -10.63 2.10
N SER A 29 -5.99 -9.62 2.92
CA SER A 29 -6.99 -8.60 2.54
C SER A 29 -6.54 -7.69 1.39
N PHE A 30 -5.25 -7.70 1.05
CA PHE A 30 -4.69 -6.89 -0.05
C PHE A 30 -4.48 -7.69 -1.35
N VAL A 31 -4.69 -9.00 -1.34
CA VAL A 31 -4.62 -9.81 -2.55
C VAL A 31 -5.72 -9.38 -3.52
N GLY A 32 -5.34 -9.14 -4.78
CA GLY A 32 -6.25 -8.61 -5.80
C GLY A 32 -6.54 -7.10 -5.69
N LEU A 33 -5.96 -6.40 -4.72
CA LEU A 33 -5.95 -4.93 -4.67
C LEU A 33 -4.62 -4.36 -5.18
N ILE A 34 -3.50 -4.92 -4.72
CA ILE A 34 -2.14 -4.53 -5.13
C ILE A 34 -1.30 -5.76 -5.52
N ASN A 35 -0.13 -5.53 -6.09
CA ASN A 35 0.81 -6.59 -6.42
C ASN A 35 1.21 -7.37 -5.14
N LYS A 36 1.13 -8.70 -5.18
CA LYS A 36 1.44 -9.57 -4.02
C LYS A 36 2.84 -9.38 -3.44
N ARG A 37 3.82 -8.98 -4.26
CA ARG A 37 5.19 -8.71 -3.83
C ARG A 37 5.32 -7.41 -3.05
N LEU A 38 4.39 -6.47 -3.23
CA LEU A 38 4.37 -5.18 -2.54
C LEU A 38 3.65 -5.23 -1.19
N ILE A 39 2.71 -6.16 -1.01
CA ILE A 39 1.97 -6.34 0.26
C ILE A 39 2.91 -6.34 1.49
N PRO A 40 3.99 -7.15 1.55
CA PRO A 40 4.90 -7.12 2.69
C PRO A 40 5.63 -5.81 2.91
N VAL A 41 5.93 -5.08 1.84
CA VAL A 41 6.61 -3.80 1.95
C VAL A 41 5.62 -2.76 2.47
N VAL A 42 4.43 -2.65 1.86
CA VAL A 42 3.39 -1.69 2.26
C VAL A 42 2.96 -1.88 3.71
N LEU A 43 2.72 -3.12 4.15
CA LEU A 43 2.31 -3.36 5.54
C LEU A 43 3.41 -3.00 6.53
N ARG A 44 4.68 -3.28 6.20
CA ARG A 44 5.81 -2.89 7.04
C ARG A 44 5.94 -1.36 7.13
N GLU A 45 5.86 -0.67 6.00
CA GLU A 45 5.90 0.80 5.96
C GLU A 45 4.72 1.43 6.71
N ALA A 46 3.57 0.76 6.75
CA ALA A 46 2.42 1.20 7.55
C ALA A 46 2.56 0.93 9.07
N GLY A 47 3.67 0.34 9.51
CA GLY A 47 3.94 0.02 10.91
C GLY A 47 3.43 -1.36 11.37
N ILE A 48 3.05 -2.24 10.45
CA ILE A 48 2.52 -3.57 10.76
C ILE A 48 3.65 -4.60 10.65
N SER A 49 4.18 -5.02 11.81
CA SER A 49 5.25 -6.01 11.90
C SER A 49 4.75 -7.45 11.71
N ASP A 50 3.63 -7.79 12.35
CA ASP A 50 2.95 -9.08 12.16
C ASP A 50 1.86 -8.97 11.09
N MET A 51 2.18 -9.38 9.88
CA MET A 51 1.24 -9.37 8.75
C MET A 51 0.24 -10.54 8.79
N ASN A 52 0.45 -11.52 9.67
CA ASN A 52 -0.44 -12.66 9.86
C ASN A 52 -1.52 -12.41 10.91
N LYS A 53 -1.40 -11.31 11.68
CA LYS A 53 -2.42 -10.92 12.62
C LYS A 53 -3.78 -10.79 11.93
N PRO A 54 -4.89 -11.05 12.63
CA PRO A 54 -6.22 -10.87 12.05
C PRO A 54 -6.48 -9.42 11.67
N VAL A 55 -7.18 -9.18 10.57
CA VAL A 55 -7.63 -7.83 10.16
C VAL A 55 -8.40 -7.11 11.28
N ALA A 56 -9.17 -7.85 12.08
CA ALA A 56 -9.87 -7.36 13.27
C ALA A 56 -8.98 -6.57 14.23
N SER A 57 -7.69 -6.92 14.30
CA SER A 57 -6.70 -6.35 15.21
C SER A 57 -5.99 -5.11 14.66
N LEU A 58 -6.36 -4.65 13.46
CA LEU A 58 -5.86 -3.39 12.92
C LEU A 58 -6.42 -2.21 13.72
N THR A 59 -5.51 -1.42 14.27
CA THR A 59 -5.84 -0.14 14.90
C THR A 59 -6.26 0.89 13.86
N THR A 60 -6.97 1.95 14.29
CA THR A 60 -7.31 3.08 13.41
C THR A 60 -6.06 3.70 12.80
N HIS A 61 -5.00 3.88 13.61
CA HIS A 61 -3.72 4.42 13.15
C HIS A 61 -3.07 3.56 12.05
N GLU A 62 -3.05 2.23 12.20
CA GLU A 62 -2.54 1.34 11.15
C GLU A 62 -3.37 1.42 9.86
N LYS A 63 -4.70 1.54 9.98
CA LYS A 63 -5.58 1.69 8.81
C LYS A 63 -5.33 3.01 8.08
N ASP A 64 -5.14 4.10 8.81
CA ASP A 64 -4.84 5.41 8.24
C ASP A 64 -3.44 5.42 7.59
N ASN A 65 -2.44 4.78 8.21
CA ASN A 65 -1.12 4.62 7.60
C ASN A 65 -1.15 3.79 6.32
N ILE A 66 -1.90 2.68 6.29
CA ILE A 66 -2.10 1.90 5.07
C ILE A 66 -2.69 2.78 3.97
N LEU A 67 -3.73 3.57 4.29
CA LEU A 67 -4.36 4.46 3.32
C LEU A 67 -3.36 5.50 2.80
N HIS A 68 -2.58 6.11 3.70
CA HIS A 68 -1.56 7.08 3.35
C HIS A 68 -0.49 6.49 2.43
N ILE A 69 0.10 5.33 2.77
CA ILE A 69 1.10 4.67 1.92
C ILE A 69 0.52 4.29 0.55
N LEU A 70 -0.75 3.88 0.48
CA LEU A 70 -1.37 3.54 -0.81
C LEU A 70 -1.70 4.76 -1.68
N LYS A 71 -1.89 5.95 -1.09
CA LYS A 71 -2.21 7.18 -1.84
C LYS A 71 -1.02 8.08 -2.08
N ASP A 72 -0.08 8.14 -1.14
CA ASP A 72 0.99 9.10 -1.12
C ASP A 72 2.32 8.53 -0.57
N TRP A 73 2.78 7.44 -1.18
CA TRP A 73 4.10 6.89 -0.83
C TRP A 73 5.22 7.79 -1.36
N ARG A 74 5.92 8.47 -0.45
CA ARG A 74 7.07 9.32 -0.78
C ARG A 74 8.37 8.52 -0.78
N PHE A 75 9.17 8.75 -1.81
CA PHE A 75 10.52 8.20 -1.95
C PHE A 75 11.50 9.33 -2.17
N GLU A 76 12.63 9.27 -1.48
CA GLU A 76 13.78 10.12 -1.78
C GLU A 76 14.48 9.60 -3.05
N VAL A 77 14.73 10.49 -4.01
CA VAL A 77 15.48 10.17 -5.21
C VAL A 77 16.97 10.28 -4.91
N SER A 78 17.70 9.16 -4.93
CA SER A 78 19.12 9.10 -4.61
C SER A 78 20.07 9.44 -5.76
N GLY A 79 19.53 9.58 -6.98
CA GLY A 79 20.30 9.88 -8.18
C GLY A 79 19.55 9.46 -9.45
N THR A 80 20.22 9.60 -10.59
CA THR A 80 19.71 9.15 -11.89
C THR A 80 20.62 8.08 -12.47
N ASN A 81 20.06 7.22 -13.33
CA ASN A 81 20.87 6.23 -14.04
C ASN A 81 21.82 6.90 -15.06
N PRO A 82 22.92 6.23 -15.46
CA PRO A 82 23.84 6.75 -16.46
C PRO A 82 23.17 7.02 -17.81
N TRP A 83 23.84 7.80 -18.64
CA TRP A 83 23.37 8.14 -19.99
C TRP A 83 22.99 6.95 -20.87
N ALA A 84 23.72 5.84 -20.77
CA ALA A 84 23.41 4.63 -21.54
C ALA A 84 22.01 4.06 -21.24
N SER A 85 21.40 4.47 -20.12
CA SER A 85 20.03 4.13 -19.74
C SER A 85 19.02 5.25 -19.99
N ALA A 86 19.45 6.39 -20.56
CA ALA A 86 18.57 7.50 -20.88
C ALA A 86 17.78 7.19 -22.17
N GLN A 87 16.47 7.47 -22.14
CA GLN A 87 15.62 7.35 -23.34
C GLN A 87 15.72 8.56 -24.25
N VAL A 88 15.97 9.74 -23.66
CA VAL A 88 16.08 11.02 -24.36
C VAL A 88 17.13 11.88 -23.70
N THR A 89 17.63 12.82 -24.49
CA THR A 89 18.47 13.93 -24.08
C THR A 89 17.62 15.10 -23.63
N ALA A 90 17.90 15.67 -22.45
CA ALA A 90 17.40 17.01 -22.13
C ALA A 90 18.35 18.04 -22.74
N GLY A 91 17.88 18.77 -23.75
CA GLY A 91 18.66 19.77 -24.51
C GLY A 91 17.95 20.16 -25.79
#